data_AF-A0A0G4HC82-F1
#
_entry.id   AF-A0A0G4HC82-F1
#
_cell.length_a   1.000
_cell.length_b   1.000
_cell.length_c   1.000
_cell.angle_alpha   90.00
_cell.angle_beta   90.00
_cell.angle_gamma   90.00
#
_symmetry.space_group_name_H-M   'P 1'
#
loop_
_entity.id
_entity.type
_entity.pdbx_description
1 polymer ?
#
loop_
_entity_poly.entity_id
_entity_poly.type
_entity_poly.pdbx_seq_one_letter_code
_entity_poly.pdbx_strand_id
1 'polypeptide(L)'
;MVRKAEEQEYPGVEEIYEKAGSTYEMWAKETVPFDCRLMHKAAWYFTESARVLKQKVEALVHLEERGGDGEECLKGVGNQATEGGGERENEAEDAPVGRDAVSRELELMRMRREKIKLEERLNDALTGLARVNGTLQKAGISFFCDKCETFESIDTRFKQCGRCQRVRYRSPECQRAAWPEHKKQCKRLAERGPSGVAEELALQQNAASSSEGRGEQEETLSGSRVGREGVVDIEEQMRRWGVEIEPDCPFWADIRKWEHSFWSPPKNMMPPFQMAAPQLSMSEREEWEKLRRSLERQIALSPNEAVRIETQSGKGEKKVEEGEKREGRGGQGTLKAFVRTYAVDCCKARMQTLVCLGVWRLIQQEEEQTLLKAPLVFWNFFPPLDISFWRHIANEKEVIGALAEDRSETSVEIP
;
A
#
# COMPACT_ATOMS: atom_id res chain seq x y z
N MET A 1 7.07 6.42 -5.82
CA MET A 1 7.81 5.97 -7.01
C MET A 1 6.88 5.85 -8.19
N VAL A 2 5.88 4.95 -8.13
CA VAL A 2 4.86 4.75 -9.18
C VAL A 2 4.30 6.06 -9.77
N ARG A 3 3.72 6.94 -8.95
CA ARG A 3 3.18 8.22 -9.43
C ARG A 3 4.21 9.08 -10.21
N LYS A 4 5.47 9.11 -9.76
CA LYS A 4 6.52 9.84 -10.48
C LYS A 4 6.87 9.18 -11.81
N ALA A 5 6.80 7.84 -11.89
CA ALA A 5 7.06 7.11 -13.11
C ALA A 5 5.93 7.28 -14.14
N GLU A 6 4.68 7.32 -13.69
CA GLU A 6 3.51 7.66 -14.51
C GLU A 6 3.61 9.10 -15.05
N GLU A 7 3.91 10.07 -14.17
CA GLU A 7 4.04 11.50 -14.55
C GLU A 7 5.19 11.76 -15.53
N GLN A 8 6.23 10.92 -15.52
CA GLN A 8 7.42 11.07 -16.37
C GLN A 8 7.41 10.14 -17.60
N GLU A 9 6.31 9.40 -17.82
CA GLU A 9 6.21 8.39 -18.90
C GLU A 9 7.42 7.45 -18.93
N TYR A 10 7.84 6.98 -17.75
CA TYR A 10 9.08 6.22 -17.63
C TYR A 10 9.03 4.93 -18.47
N PRO A 11 10.03 4.67 -19.35
CA PRO A 11 9.97 3.55 -20.30
C PRO A 11 9.94 2.16 -19.64
N GLY A 12 10.21 2.06 -18.33
CA GLY A 12 10.09 0.84 -17.53
C GLY A 12 9.05 0.92 -16.41
N VAL A 13 7.94 1.65 -16.59
CA VAL A 13 6.90 1.80 -15.56
C VAL A 13 6.34 0.45 -15.06
N GLU A 14 6.32 -0.56 -15.93
CA GLU A 14 5.91 -1.92 -15.59
C GLU A 14 6.83 -2.60 -14.55
N GLU A 15 8.15 -2.32 -14.55
CA GLU A 15 9.08 -2.84 -13.54
C GLU A 15 8.76 -2.26 -12.17
N ILE A 16 8.36 -0.99 -12.16
CA ILE A 16 8.01 -0.27 -10.94
C ILE A 16 6.69 -0.81 -10.37
N TYR A 17 5.72 -1.11 -11.23
CA TYR A 17 4.48 -1.78 -10.81
C TYR A 17 4.75 -3.19 -10.28
N GLU A 18 5.53 -4.01 -10.99
CA GLU A 18 5.84 -5.37 -10.56
C GLU A 18 6.60 -5.41 -9.21
N LYS A 19 7.60 -4.52 -9.05
CA LYS A 19 8.34 -4.37 -7.81
C LYS A 19 7.42 -3.92 -6.68
N ALA A 20 6.54 -2.94 -6.93
CA ALA A 20 5.55 -2.51 -5.95
C ALA A 20 4.60 -3.66 -5.56
N GLY A 21 4.11 -4.43 -6.53
CA GLY A 21 3.27 -5.60 -6.31
C GLY A 21 3.93 -6.61 -5.37
N SER A 22 5.17 -6.98 -5.66
CA SER A 22 5.96 -7.89 -4.83
C SER A 22 6.22 -7.36 -3.42
N THR A 23 6.55 -6.07 -3.27
CA THR A 23 6.75 -5.45 -1.96
C THR A 23 5.47 -5.45 -1.13
N TYR A 24 4.33 -5.09 -1.72
CA TYR A 24 3.04 -5.11 -1.00
C TYR A 24 2.60 -6.53 -0.63
N GLU A 25 2.88 -7.52 -1.47
CA GLU A 25 2.61 -8.93 -1.17
C GLU A 25 3.43 -9.40 0.04
N MET A 26 4.72 -9.04 0.07
CA MET A 26 5.63 -9.35 1.18
C MET A 26 5.14 -8.72 2.49
N TRP A 27 4.90 -7.41 2.49
CA TRP A 27 4.40 -6.70 3.67
C TRP A 27 3.07 -7.26 4.18
N ALA A 28 2.17 -7.64 3.26
CA ALA A 28 0.88 -8.24 3.63
C ALA A 28 1.04 -9.59 4.36
N LYS A 29 2.06 -10.38 3.99
CA LYS A 29 2.36 -11.68 4.63
C LYS A 29 3.07 -11.52 5.97
N GLU A 30 3.93 -10.52 6.09
CA GLU A 30 4.68 -10.23 7.33
C GLU A 30 3.85 -9.54 8.40
N THR A 31 2.80 -8.81 8.00
CA THR A 31 1.90 -8.14 8.96
C THR A 31 1.01 -9.15 9.68
N VAL A 32 1.03 -9.14 11.02
CA VAL A 32 0.15 -9.94 11.87
C VAL A 32 -0.79 -9.00 12.65
N PRO A 33 -2.12 -9.14 12.52
CA PRO A 33 -2.82 -10.09 11.65
C PRO A 33 -2.67 -9.72 10.17
N PHE A 34 -2.84 -10.73 9.30
CA PHE A 34 -2.75 -10.61 7.84
C PHE A 34 -3.50 -9.37 7.30
N ASP A 35 -2.78 -8.44 6.66
CA ASP A 35 -3.38 -7.20 6.14
C ASP A 35 -3.87 -7.37 4.70
N CYS A 36 -5.18 -7.61 4.59
CA CYS A 36 -5.86 -7.73 3.31
C CYS A 36 -5.72 -6.47 2.43
N ARG A 37 -5.60 -5.27 3.03
CA ARG A 37 -5.47 -4.01 2.28
C ARG A 37 -4.14 -3.92 1.54
N LEU A 38 -3.06 -4.40 2.16
CA LEU A 38 -1.75 -4.48 1.51
C LEU A 38 -1.80 -5.50 0.37
N MET A 39 -2.44 -6.64 0.60
CA MET A 39 -2.62 -7.66 -0.43
C MET A 39 -3.48 -7.16 -1.61
N HIS A 40 -4.48 -6.29 -1.37
CA HIS A 40 -5.23 -5.63 -2.45
C HIS A 40 -4.34 -4.71 -3.29
N LYS A 41 -3.45 -3.94 -2.63
CA LYS A 41 -2.51 -3.09 -3.34
C LYS A 41 -1.58 -3.94 -4.21
N ALA A 42 -1.11 -5.07 -3.69
CA ALA A 42 -0.30 -6.02 -4.46
C ALA A 42 -1.02 -6.48 -5.74
N ALA A 43 -2.28 -6.93 -5.62
CA ALA A 43 -3.10 -7.37 -6.75
C ALA A 43 -3.27 -6.27 -7.80
N TRP A 44 -3.55 -5.04 -7.35
CA TRP A 44 -3.70 -3.88 -8.24
C TRP A 44 -2.43 -3.61 -9.03
N TYR A 45 -1.27 -3.63 -8.36
CA TYR A 45 0.03 -3.41 -9.00
C TYR A 45 0.38 -4.49 -10.03
N PHE A 46 0.14 -5.78 -9.74
CA PHE A 46 0.35 -6.84 -10.72
C PHE A 46 -0.60 -6.72 -11.91
N THR A 47 -1.85 -6.34 -11.69
CA THR A 47 -2.82 -6.10 -12.76
C THR A 47 -2.38 -4.97 -13.68
N GLU A 48 -1.90 -3.87 -13.10
CA GLU A 48 -1.45 -2.70 -13.86
C GLU A 48 -0.15 -2.99 -14.63
N SER A 49 0.78 -3.74 -14.04
CA SER A 49 1.97 -4.25 -14.74
C SER A 49 1.59 -5.10 -15.95
N ALA A 50 0.70 -6.08 -15.77
CA ALA A 50 0.23 -6.94 -16.85
C ALA A 50 -0.48 -6.15 -17.97
N ARG A 51 -1.25 -5.12 -17.62
CA ARG A 51 -1.92 -4.23 -18.60
C ARG A 51 -0.91 -3.51 -19.47
N VAL A 52 0.12 -2.90 -18.87
CA VAL A 52 1.17 -2.17 -19.61
C VAL A 52 1.99 -3.11 -20.49
N LEU A 53 2.40 -4.26 -19.95
CA LEU A 53 3.15 -5.27 -20.70
C LEU A 53 2.36 -5.79 -21.91
N LYS A 54 1.07 -6.08 -21.73
CA LYS A 54 0.19 -6.49 -22.83
C LYS A 54 0.12 -5.44 -23.94
N GLN A 55 -0.03 -4.15 -23.59
CA GLN A 55 -0.03 -3.06 -24.57
C GLN A 55 1.29 -2.98 -25.35
N LYS A 56 2.43 -3.19 -24.69
CA LYS A 56 3.75 -3.22 -25.37
C LYS A 56 3.88 -4.41 -26.32
N VAL A 57 3.42 -5.60 -25.91
CA VAL A 57 3.42 -6.79 -26.79
C VAL A 57 2.54 -6.56 -28.01
N GLU A 58 1.33 -6.03 -27.84
CA GLU A 58 0.41 -5.69 -28.94
C GLU A 58 1.02 -4.65 -29.90
N ALA A 59 1.71 -3.64 -29.37
CA ALA A 59 2.41 -2.64 -30.19
C ALA A 59 3.53 -3.27 -31.05
N LEU A 60 4.30 -4.22 -30.51
CA LEU A 60 5.32 -4.93 -31.27
C LEU A 60 4.71 -5.82 -32.36
N VAL A 61 3.60 -6.50 -32.09
CA VAL A 61 2.88 -7.31 -33.10
C VAL A 61 2.43 -6.44 -34.28
N HIS A 62 1.89 -5.25 -34.01
CA HIS A 62 1.48 -4.34 -35.08
C HIS A 62 2.66 -3.77 -35.90
N LEU A 63 3.84 -3.63 -35.30
CA LEU A 63 5.06 -3.25 -36.03
C LEU A 63 5.57 -4.39 -36.92
N GLU A 64 5.46 -5.64 -36.47
CA GLU A 64 5.79 -6.82 -37.28
C GLU A 64 4.88 -6.92 -38.52
N GLU A 65 3.58 -6.69 -38.35
CA GLU A 65 2.58 -6.74 -39.45
C GLU A 65 2.85 -5.67 -40.52
N ARG A 66 3.08 -4.41 -40.12
CA ARG A 66 3.37 -3.32 -41.08
C ARG A 66 4.69 -3.47 -41.83
N GLY A 67 5.64 -4.22 -41.27
CA GLY A 67 6.92 -4.50 -41.91
C GLY A 67 6.81 -5.47 -43.10
N GLY A 68 5.72 -6.24 -43.19
CA GLY A 68 5.51 -7.25 -44.24
C GLY A 68 5.00 -6.70 -45.57
N ASP A 69 4.32 -5.56 -45.56
CA ASP A 69 3.62 -5.03 -46.75
C ASP A 69 4.57 -4.45 -47.82
N GLY A 70 5.85 -4.27 -47.49
CA GLY A 70 6.87 -3.77 -48.41
C GLY A 70 7.38 -4.79 -49.44
N GLU A 71 7.10 -6.08 -49.25
CA GLU A 71 7.63 -7.14 -50.12
C GLU A 71 6.77 -7.39 -51.38
N GLU A 72 5.53 -6.89 -51.41
CA GLU A 72 4.63 -7.05 -52.56
C GLU A 72 4.98 -6.13 -53.76
N CYS A 73 5.79 -5.08 -53.54
CA CYS A 73 6.14 -4.14 -54.61
C CYS A 73 7.28 -4.64 -55.55
N LEU A 74 7.98 -5.72 -55.19
CA LEU A 74 9.10 -6.26 -55.99
C LEU A 74 8.71 -7.41 -56.93
N LYS A 75 7.50 -7.94 -56.85
CA LYS A 75 7.04 -9.02 -57.74
C LYS A 75 6.42 -8.52 -59.07
N GLY A 76 6.35 -7.20 -59.28
CA GLY A 76 5.70 -6.59 -60.45
C GLY A 76 6.60 -6.20 -61.63
N VAL A 77 7.93 -6.35 -61.53
CA VAL A 77 8.88 -5.89 -62.59
C VAL A 77 9.42 -7.03 -63.46
N GLY A 78 8.80 -8.21 -63.40
CA GLY A 78 9.10 -9.32 -64.32
C GLY A 78 7.92 -9.55 -65.25
N ASN A 79 7.98 -9.00 -66.47
CA ASN A 79 7.32 -9.48 -67.72
C ASN A 79 6.89 -8.36 -68.69
N GLN A 80 7.71 -7.33 -68.88
CA GLN A 80 7.63 -6.52 -70.12
C GLN A 80 9.03 -6.29 -70.68
N ALA A 81 9.56 -7.32 -71.33
CA ALA A 81 10.54 -7.17 -72.41
C ALA A 81 10.04 -8.10 -73.53
N THR A 82 9.29 -7.60 -74.52
CA THR A 82 9.77 -6.88 -75.71
C THR A 82 10.99 -7.54 -76.34
N GLU A 83 10.70 -8.37 -77.33
CA GLU A 83 11.59 -8.72 -78.42
C GLU A 83 12.11 -7.43 -79.06
N GLY A 84 13.43 -7.21 -79.00
CA GLY A 84 14.05 -6.01 -79.55
C GLY A 84 15.56 -6.03 -79.35
N GLY A 85 16.26 -6.71 -80.26
CA GLY A 85 17.72 -6.80 -80.27
C GLY A 85 18.38 -5.42 -80.38
N GLY A 86 19.29 -5.15 -79.46
CA GLY A 86 20.18 -4.00 -79.47
C GLY A 86 21.35 -4.28 -78.56
N GLU A 87 22.47 -4.68 -79.15
CA GLU A 87 23.76 -4.86 -78.46
C GLU A 87 24.19 -3.50 -77.87
N ARG A 88 24.05 -3.35 -76.56
CA ARG A 88 24.75 -2.33 -75.77
C ARG A 88 25.57 -3.04 -74.71
N GLU A 89 26.88 -2.92 -74.85
CA GLU A 89 27.88 -3.42 -73.92
C GLU A 89 27.76 -2.69 -72.57
N ASN A 90 27.18 -3.41 -71.61
CA ASN A 90 27.75 -3.73 -70.30
C ASN A 90 28.66 -2.69 -69.61
N GLU A 91 28.05 -1.71 -68.96
CA GLU A 91 28.51 -1.22 -67.65
C GLU A 91 27.40 -1.49 -66.64
N ALA A 92 27.30 -2.76 -66.22
CA ALA A 92 26.48 -3.15 -65.08
C ALA A 92 27.21 -2.71 -63.81
N GLU A 93 27.04 -1.45 -63.43
CA GLU A 93 27.45 -0.98 -62.12
C GLU A 93 26.69 -1.75 -61.03
N ASP A 94 27.46 -2.43 -60.18
CA ASP A 94 27.01 -3.20 -59.02
C ASP A 94 26.09 -2.38 -58.11
N ALA A 95 24.78 -2.49 -58.31
CA ALA A 95 23.81 -1.94 -57.39
C ALA A 95 24.00 -2.61 -56.01
N PRO A 96 24.21 -1.85 -54.91
CA PRO A 96 24.48 -2.39 -53.59
C PRO A 96 23.21 -2.98 -52.96
N VAL A 97 22.77 -4.15 -53.44
CA VAL A 97 21.54 -4.82 -53.01
C VAL A 97 21.67 -5.49 -51.62
N GLY A 98 22.85 -5.51 -51.00
CA GLY A 98 23.10 -6.34 -49.81
C GLY A 98 22.92 -5.71 -48.42
N ARG A 99 23.21 -4.42 -48.23
CA ARG A 99 23.36 -3.86 -46.86
C ARG A 99 22.02 -3.58 -46.16
N ASP A 100 21.03 -3.09 -46.89
CA ASP A 100 19.74 -2.70 -46.32
C ASP A 100 18.90 -3.91 -45.90
N ALA A 101 19.00 -5.01 -46.64
CA ALA A 101 18.31 -6.26 -46.31
C ALA A 101 18.80 -6.85 -44.98
N VAL A 102 20.12 -6.89 -44.77
CA VAL A 102 20.72 -7.39 -43.52
C VAL A 102 20.36 -6.49 -42.33
N SER A 103 20.33 -5.16 -42.54
CA SER A 103 19.93 -4.22 -41.48
C SER A 103 18.47 -4.40 -41.05
N ARG A 104 17.55 -4.64 -42.01
CA ARG A 104 16.14 -4.91 -41.71
C ARG A 104 15.95 -6.24 -40.95
N GLU A 105 16.62 -7.29 -41.39
CA GLU A 105 16.56 -8.59 -40.72
C GLU A 105 17.11 -8.51 -39.28
N LEU A 106 18.19 -7.76 -39.06
CA LEU A 106 18.75 -7.55 -37.73
C LEU A 106 17.77 -6.81 -36.79
N GLU A 107 17.04 -5.82 -37.32
CA GLU A 107 16.04 -5.09 -36.55
C GLU A 107 14.85 -5.99 -36.20
N LEU A 108 14.36 -6.79 -37.16
CA LEU A 108 13.30 -7.78 -36.92
C LEU A 108 13.71 -8.79 -35.82
N MET A 109 14.95 -9.27 -35.86
CA MET A 109 15.49 -10.16 -34.83
C MET A 109 15.66 -9.46 -33.47
N ARG A 110 15.89 -8.14 -33.43
CA ARG A 110 15.87 -7.37 -32.17
C ARG A 110 14.45 -7.27 -31.62
N MET A 111 13.47 -6.89 -32.44
CA MET A 111 12.06 -6.80 -32.04
C MET A 111 11.51 -8.14 -31.53
N ARG A 112 11.81 -9.25 -32.21
CA ARG A 112 11.40 -10.60 -31.77
C ARG A 112 11.97 -10.97 -30.39
N ARG A 113 13.24 -10.64 -30.13
CA ARG A 113 13.85 -10.87 -28.81
C ARG A 113 13.21 -10.00 -27.72
N GLU A 114 12.87 -8.76 -28.05
CA GLU A 114 12.19 -7.86 -27.12
C GLU A 114 10.75 -8.32 -26.81
N LYS A 115 10.03 -8.80 -27.82
CA LYS A 115 8.71 -9.41 -27.66
C LYS A 115 8.74 -10.60 -26.70
N ILE A 116 9.67 -11.54 -26.88
CA ILE A 116 9.83 -12.70 -25.97
C ILE A 116 10.07 -12.23 -24.53
N LYS A 117 10.96 -11.26 -24.33
CA LYS A 117 11.22 -10.70 -22.99
C LYS A 117 9.97 -10.07 -22.36
N LEU A 118 9.15 -9.36 -23.14
CA LEU A 118 7.92 -8.77 -22.65
C LEU A 118 6.86 -9.83 -22.33
N GLU A 119 6.77 -10.90 -23.13
CA GLU A 119 5.88 -12.03 -22.88
C GLU A 119 6.26 -12.80 -21.60
N GLU A 120 7.56 -13.03 -21.36
CA GLU A 120 8.07 -13.61 -20.11
C GLU A 120 7.64 -12.78 -18.91
N ARG A 121 7.86 -11.46 -18.97
CA ARG A 121 7.48 -10.54 -17.88
C ARG A 121 5.97 -10.46 -17.69
N LEU A 122 5.20 -10.54 -18.76
CA LEU A 122 3.74 -10.59 -18.68
C LEU A 122 3.29 -11.84 -17.92
N ASN A 123 3.90 -12.99 -18.19
CA ASN A 123 3.64 -14.22 -17.47
C ASN A 123 4.03 -14.14 -15.99
N ASP A 124 5.14 -13.47 -15.66
CA ASP A 124 5.55 -13.25 -14.27
C ASP A 124 4.53 -12.37 -13.51
N ALA A 125 4.07 -11.27 -14.12
CA ALA A 125 3.05 -10.40 -13.54
C ALA A 125 1.71 -11.15 -13.33
N LEU A 126 1.29 -11.96 -14.31
CA LEU A 126 0.09 -12.79 -14.21
C LEU A 126 0.23 -13.86 -13.13
N THR A 127 1.42 -14.45 -12.97
CA THR A 127 1.73 -15.42 -11.91
C THR A 127 1.66 -14.77 -10.53
N GLY A 128 2.22 -13.56 -10.38
CA GLY A 128 2.10 -12.76 -9.18
C GLY A 128 0.64 -12.46 -8.81
N LEU A 129 -0.17 -12.06 -9.81
CA LEU A 129 -1.59 -11.83 -9.63
C LEU A 129 -2.34 -13.09 -9.20
N ALA A 130 -2.08 -14.24 -9.84
CA ALA A 130 -2.70 -15.52 -9.50
C ALA A 130 -2.37 -15.94 -8.06
N ARG A 131 -1.11 -15.76 -7.63
CA ARG A 131 -0.66 -16.05 -6.27
C ARG A 131 -1.37 -15.17 -5.23
N VAL A 132 -1.44 -13.87 -5.47
CA VAL A 132 -2.14 -12.91 -4.61
C VAL A 132 -3.64 -13.24 -4.52
N ASN A 133 -4.27 -13.49 -5.66
CA ASN A 133 -5.69 -13.88 -5.70
C ASN A 133 -5.95 -15.20 -4.97
N GLY A 134 -5.07 -16.19 -5.09
CA GLY A 134 -5.17 -17.45 -4.36
C GLY A 134 -5.15 -17.24 -2.84
N THR A 135 -4.25 -16.39 -2.33
CA THR A 135 -4.20 -16.07 -0.90
C THR A 135 -5.47 -15.35 -0.44
N LEU A 136 -5.95 -14.38 -1.21
CA LEU A 136 -7.16 -13.65 -0.86
C LEU A 136 -8.42 -14.53 -0.94
N GLN A 137 -8.49 -15.44 -1.91
CA GLN A 137 -9.57 -16.41 -2.03
C GLN A 137 -9.58 -17.38 -0.85
N LYS A 138 -8.40 -17.85 -0.39
CA LYS A 138 -8.28 -18.64 0.85
C LYS A 138 -8.77 -17.86 2.08
N ALA A 139 -8.55 -16.54 2.10
CA ALA A 139 -9.11 -15.65 3.12
C ALA A 139 -10.62 -15.37 2.94
N GLY A 140 -11.27 -15.92 1.90
CA GLY A 140 -12.70 -15.73 1.62
C GLY A 140 -13.04 -14.33 1.10
N ILE A 141 -12.07 -13.63 0.50
CA ILE A 141 -12.22 -12.26 0.01
C ILE A 141 -12.21 -12.27 -1.53
N SER A 142 -13.27 -11.75 -2.15
CA SER A 142 -13.37 -11.57 -3.62
C SER A 142 -13.24 -10.08 -4.00
N PHE A 143 -12.51 -9.79 -5.10
CA PHE A 143 -12.28 -8.42 -5.65
C PHE A 143 -13.01 -8.14 -6.93
N PHE A 144 -13.61 -9.17 -7.49
CA PHE A 144 -14.33 -9.08 -8.73
C PHE A 144 -15.78 -8.79 -8.39
N CYS A 145 -16.39 -7.92 -9.20
CA CYS A 145 -17.82 -7.82 -9.17
C CYS A 145 -18.39 -9.18 -9.59
N ASP A 146 -19.19 -9.79 -8.73
CA ASP A 146 -19.80 -11.11 -8.97
C ASP A 146 -20.64 -11.19 -10.25
N LYS A 147 -21.05 -10.03 -10.80
CA LYS A 147 -21.80 -9.98 -12.06
C LYS A 147 -20.97 -9.71 -13.30
N CYS A 148 -20.13 -8.67 -13.25
CA CYS A 148 -19.44 -8.14 -14.44
C CYS A 148 -17.94 -8.42 -14.44
N GLU A 149 -17.45 -9.13 -13.42
CA GLU A 149 -16.05 -9.56 -13.26
C GLU A 149 -15.04 -8.40 -13.33
N THR A 150 -15.51 -7.16 -13.24
CA THR A 150 -14.64 -5.99 -13.18
C THR A 150 -13.92 -5.99 -11.84
N PHE A 151 -12.65 -5.63 -11.86
CA PHE A 151 -11.82 -5.51 -10.67
C PHE A 151 -12.13 -4.23 -9.89
N GLU A 152 -12.17 -4.32 -8.56
CA GLU A 152 -12.33 -3.16 -7.67
C GLU A 152 -11.09 -2.27 -7.72
N SER A 153 -11.18 -1.07 -8.31
CA SER A 153 -10.06 -0.12 -8.28
C SER A 153 -9.96 0.56 -6.91
N ILE A 154 -8.80 1.13 -6.60
CA ILE A 154 -8.56 1.89 -5.35
C ILE A 154 -9.57 3.05 -5.22
N ASP A 155 -9.92 3.69 -6.34
CA ASP A 155 -10.85 4.82 -6.38
C ASP A 155 -12.32 4.40 -6.39
N THR A 156 -12.63 3.19 -6.84
CA THR A 156 -14.02 2.69 -6.95
C THR A 156 -14.25 1.50 -6.04
N ARG A 157 -14.58 1.78 -4.79
CA ARG A 157 -14.98 0.77 -3.81
C ARG A 157 -16.28 0.09 -4.21
N PHE A 158 -16.28 -1.23 -4.27
CA PHE A 158 -17.46 -2.03 -4.56
C PHE A 158 -18.34 -2.15 -3.31
N LYS A 159 -19.66 -2.20 -3.54
CA LYS A 159 -20.63 -2.42 -2.48
C LYS A 159 -20.63 -3.89 -2.10
N GLN A 160 -20.53 -4.18 -0.82
CA GLN A 160 -20.64 -5.54 -0.30
C GLN A 160 -22.11 -5.93 -0.16
N CYS A 161 -22.40 -7.22 -0.35
CA CYS A 161 -23.72 -7.77 -0.05
C CYS A 161 -24.05 -7.53 1.44
N GLY A 162 -25.11 -6.79 1.73
CA GLY A 162 -25.48 -6.46 3.12
C GLY A 162 -25.77 -7.67 4.01
N ARG A 163 -26.06 -8.84 3.43
CA ARG A 163 -26.37 -10.07 4.17
C ARG A 163 -25.14 -10.93 4.48
N CYS A 164 -24.35 -11.27 3.47
CA CYS A 164 -23.18 -12.14 3.66
C CYS A 164 -21.86 -11.38 3.82
N GLN A 165 -21.79 -10.11 3.41
CA GLN A 165 -20.60 -9.25 3.41
C GLN A 165 -19.36 -9.79 2.66
N ARG A 166 -19.47 -10.94 2.01
CA ARG A 166 -18.35 -11.62 1.30
C ARG A 166 -18.29 -11.32 -0.20
N VAL A 167 -19.45 -11.12 -0.82
CA VAL A 167 -19.56 -10.86 -2.26
C VAL A 167 -19.68 -9.37 -2.52
N ARG A 168 -18.98 -8.89 -3.56
CA ARG A 168 -18.88 -7.47 -3.92
C ARG A 168 -19.51 -7.18 -5.27
N TYR A 169 -20.05 -5.98 -5.41
CA TYR A 169 -20.70 -5.50 -6.62
C TYR A 169 -20.27 -4.07 -6.93
N ARG A 170 -19.93 -3.81 -8.19
CA ARG A 170 -19.61 -2.46 -8.65
C ARG A 170 -20.79 -1.49 -8.45
N SER A 171 -22.02 -1.98 -8.63
CA SER A 171 -23.23 -1.16 -8.50
C SER A 171 -24.44 -1.98 -8.01
N PRO A 172 -25.51 -1.32 -7.54
CA PRO A 172 -26.76 -1.98 -7.19
C PRO A 172 -27.40 -2.73 -8.37
N GLU A 173 -27.14 -2.32 -9.61
CA GLU A 173 -27.59 -3.02 -10.83
C GLU A 173 -26.88 -4.36 -10.96
N CYS A 174 -25.56 -4.39 -10.76
CA CYS A 174 -24.78 -5.62 -10.75
C CYS A 174 -25.25 -6.58 -9.64
N GLN A 175 -25.54 -6.05 -8.45
CA GLN A 175 -26.09 -6.84 -7.34
C GLN A 175 -27.43 -7.48 -7.70
N ARG A 176 -28.37 -6.70 -8.27
CA ARG A 176 -29.68 -7.21 -8.68
C ARG A 176 -29.58 -8.27 -9.78
N ALA A 177 -28.67 -8.07 -10.74
CA ALA A 177 -28.46 -9.00 -11.84
C ALA A 177 -27.81 -10.33 -11.42
N ALA A 178 -26.89 -10.31 -10.44
CA ALA A 178 -26.27 -11.52 -9.89
C ALA A 178 -27.12 -12.21 -8.79
N TRP A 179 -28.12 -11.52 -8.24
CA TRP A 179 -28.92 -12.03 -7.12
C TRP A 179 -29.52 -13.43 -7.30
N PRO A 180 -30.08 -13.84 -8.47
CA PRO A 180 -30.67 -15.17 -8.63
C PRO A 180 -29.69 -16.32 -8.34
N GLU A 181 -28.43 -16.15 -8.73
CA GLU A 181 -27.36 -17.12 -8.51
C GLU A 181 -26.77 -16.97 -7.11
N HIS A 182 -26.45 -15.73 -6.73
CA HIS A 182 -25.88 -15.41 -5.42
C HIS A 182 -26.80 -15.84 -4.26
N LYS A 183 -28.13 -15.74 -4.39
CA LYS A 183 -29.10 -16.06 -3.33
C LYS A 183 -28.89 -17.48 -2.75
N LYS A 184 -28.53 -18.44 -3.60
CA LYS A 184 -28.28 -19.84 -3.19
C LYS A 184 -27.07 -19.95 -2.26
N GLN A 185 -26.02 -19.19 -2.54
CA GLN A 185 -24.77 -19.20 -1.80
C GLN A 185 -24.78 -18.21 -0.62
N CYS A 186 -25.51 -17.11 -0.75
CA CYS A 186 -25.57 -16.02 0.23
C CYS A 186 -25.98 -16.51 1.62
N LYS A 187 -26.92 -17.46 1.71
CA LYS A 187 -27.34 -18.04 2.99
C LYS A 187 -26.18 -18.80 3.66
N ARG A 188 -25.52 -19.70 2.92
CA ARG A 188 -24.37 -20.47 3.40
C ARG A 188 -23.21 -19.56 3.83
N LEU A 189 -22.96 -18.50 3.06
CA LEU A 189 -21.90 -17.53 3.35
C LEU A 189 -22.21 -16.67 4.58
N ALA A 190 -23.48 -16.30 4.78
CA ALA A 190 -23.90 -15.53 5.95
C ALA A 190 -23.85 -16.35 7.25
N GLU A 191 -24.17 -17.64 7.20
CA GLU A 191 -24.11 -18.54 8.35
C GLU A 191 -22.67 -18.75 8.87
N ARG A 192 -21.66 -18.66 8.00
CA ARG A 192 -20.25 -18.76 8.40
C ARG A 192 -19.70 -17.51 9.12
N GLY A 193 -20.49 -16.45 9.22
CA GLY A 193 -20.08 -15.17 9.79
C GLY A 193 -18.88 -14.52 9.06
N PRO A 194 -18.48 -13.30 9.45
CA PRO A 194 -17.24 -12.69 8.97
C PRO A 194 -15.99 -13.45 9.47
N SER A 195 -16.07 -14.05 10.66
CA SER A 195 -14.92 -14.63 11.37
C SER A 195 -14.62 -16.10 11.06
N GLY A 196 -15.58 -16.86 10.50
CA GLY A 196 -15.41 -18.31 10.34
C GLY A 196 -14.28 -18.74 9.40
N VAL A 197 -13.74 -17.84 8.56
CA VAL A 197 -12.60 -18.17 7.67
C VAL A 197 -11.29 -18.22 8.43
N ALA A 198 -11.11 -17.35 9.44
CA ALA A 198 -9.91 -17.36 10.27
C ALA A 198 -9.85 -18.64 11.13
N GLU A 199 -11.00 -19.08 11.64
CA GLU A 199 -11.12 -20.30 12.43
C GLU A 199 -10.93 -21.57 11.59
N GLU A 200 -11.48 -21.62 10.37
CA GLU A 200 -11.30 -22.76 9.46
C GLU A 200 -9.84 -22.86 8.96
N LEU A 201 -9.15 -21.74 8.73
CA LEU A 201 -7.72 -21.75 8.41
C LEU A 201 -6.88 -22.22 9.60
N ALA A 202 -7.20 -21.78 10.82
CA ALA A 202 -6.52 -22.21 12.04
C ALA A 202 -6.70 -23.72 12.28
N LEU A 203 -7.91 -24.25 12.05
CA LEU A 203 -8.19 -25.69 12.14
C LEU A 203 -7.43 -26.49 11.07
N GLN A 204 -7.33 -26.00 9.83
CA GLN A 204 -6.55 -26.67 8.78
C GLN A 204 -5.04 -26.64 9.04
N GLN A 205 -4.51 -25.54 9.59
CA GLN A 205 -3.10 -25.46 10.00
C GLN A 205 -2.80 -26.40 11.16
N ASN A 206 -3.69 -26.50 12.16
CA ASN A 206 -3.54 -27.46 13.26
C ASN A 206 -3.65 -28.92 12.77
N ALA A 207 -4.52 -29.20 11.80
CA ALA A 207 -4.65 -30.54 11.21
C ALA A 207 -3.40 -30.97 10.42
N ALA A 208 -2.77 -30.05 9.67
CA ALA A 208 -1.53 -30.32 8.94
C ALA A 208 -0.34 -30.56 9.88
N SER A 209 -0.29 -29.87 11.03
CA SER A 209 0.74 -30.09 12.05
C SER A 209 0.53 -31.36 12.88
N SER A 210 -0.71 -31.88 12.95
CA SER A 210 -1.03 -33.10 13.71
C SER A 210 -0.79 -34.41 12.96
N SER A 211 -0.51 -34.38 11.65
CA SER A 211 -0.30 -35.63 10.87
C SER A 211 1.12 -36.22 10.96
N GLU A 212 2.08 -35.56 11.63
CA GLU A 212 3.45 -36.09 11.80
C GLU A 212 3.69 -36.82 13.12
N GLY A 213 2.67 -37.02 13.95
CA GLY A 213 2.84 -37.77 15.19
C GLY A 213 1.53 -38.28 15.75
N ARG A 214 1.17 -39.51 15.43
CA ARG A 214 0.27 -40.29 16.29
C ARG A 214 0.56 -41.79 16.22
N GLY A 215 1.38 -42.21 17.18
CA GLY A 215 1.22 -43.51 17.83
C GLY A 215 -0.05 -43.50 18.68
N GLU A 216 -0.59 -44.71 18.84
CA GLU A 216 -1.85 -45.06 19.47
C GLU A 216 -1.92 -44.59 20.92
N GLN A 217 -3.04 -43.95 21.29
CA GLN A 217 -3.58 -44.07 22.65
C GLN A 217 -5.09 -43.85 22.64
N GLU A 218 -5.75 -44.85 23.21
CA GLU A 218 -7.15 -45.07 23.46
C GLU A 218 -7.48 -44.53 24.87
N GLU A 219 -8.63 -43.87 25.07
CA GLU A 219 -9.55 -44.06 26.21
C GLU A 219 -10.59 -42.92 26.42
N THR A 220 -11.86 -43.36 26.39
CA THR A 220 -13.02 -43.12 27.30
C THR A 220 -13.59 -41.72 27.68
N LEU A 221 -14.93 -41.62 27.43
CA LEU A 221 -16.08 -41.19 28.31
C LEU A 221 -16.03 -39.80 29.01
N SER A 222 -17.09 -39.07 29.38
CA SER A 222 -18.55 -38.98 29.12
C SER A 222 -19.09 -37.78 29.94
N GLY A 223 -20.22 -37.15 29.58
CA GLY A 223 -21.11 -36.50 30.58
C GLY A 223 -21.70 -35.12 30.27
N SER A 224 -22.98 -34.96 30.61
CA SER A 224 -23.97 -33.96 30.15
C SER A 224 -24.31 -32.79 31.10
N ARG A 225 -24.85 -31.72 30.49
CA ARG A 225 -25.81 -30.66 30.91
C ARG A 225 -26.41 -30.63 32.34
N VAL A 226 -26.66 -29.42 32.87
CA VAL A 226 -27.97 -28.73 33.10
C VAL A 226 -27.71 -27.29 33.63
N GLY A 227 -28.56 -26.31 33.25
CA GLY A 227 -28.39 -24.87 33.52
C GLY A 227 -29.16 -24.27 34.70
N ARG A 228 -29.11 -22.93 34.82
CA ARG A 228 -29.99 -22.11 35.67
C ARG A 228 -30.03 -20.65 35.21
N GLU A 229 -31.21 -20.03 35.33
CA GLU A 229 -31.53 -18.65 34.93
C GLU A 229 -31.22 -17.62 36.03
N GLY A 230 -30.75 -16.43 35.60
CA GLY A 230 -31.41 -15.15 35.92
C GLY A 230 -30.86 -14.26 37.04
N VAL A 231 -29.90 -13.37 36.71
CA VAL A 231 -29.83 -11.95 37.14
C VAL A 231 -29.08 -11.20 36.02
N VAL A 232 -29.60 -10.07 35.52
CA VAL A 232 -28.91 -9.29 34.47
C VAL A 232 -27.76 -8.51 35.11
N ASP A 233 -26.57 -9.07 34.98
CA ASP A 233 -25.30 -8.50 35.41
C ASP A 233 -24.68 -7.68 34.25
N ILE A 234 -24.30 -6.43 34.54
CA ILE A 234 -23.65 -5.52 33.60
C ILE A 234 -22.30 -6.10 33.12
N GLU A 235 -21.67 -6.96 33.93
CA GLU A 235 -20.46 -7.71 33.55
C GLU A 235 -20.69 -8.75 32.44
N GLU A 236 -21.88 -9.34 32.34
CA GLU A 236 -22.19 -10.36 31.34
C GLU A 236 -22.44 -9.74 29.95
N GLN A 237 -22.95 -8.50 29.93
CA GLN A 237 -23.10 -7.72 28.69
C GLN A 237 -21.74 -7.31 28.11
N MET A 238 -20.73 -7.10 28.96
CA MET A 238 -19.34 -6.85 28.55
C MET A 238 -18.62 -8.12 28.10
N ARG A 239 -18.86 -9.26 28.76
CA ARG A 239 -18.34 -10.58 28.34
C ARG A 239 -18.85 -11.02 26.96
N ARG A 240 -20.08 -10.64 26.60
CA ARG A 240 -20.69 -10.94 25.29
C ARG A 240 -20.00 -10.26 24.09
N TRP A 241 -19.14 -9.27 24.32
CA TRP A 241 -18.32 -8.65 23.27
C TRP A 241 -16.93 -9.30 23.09
N GLY A 242 -16.64 -10.38 23.83
CA GLY A 242 -15.49 -11.25 23.55
C GLY A 242 -14.12 -10.60 23.72
N VAL A 243 -14.02 -9.56 24.55
CA VAL A 243 -12.74 -8.99 24.97
C VAL A 243 -12.56 -9.33 26.44
N GLU A 244 -11.90 -10.46 26.73
CA GLU A 244 -11.32 -10.68 28.05
C GLU A 244 -10.24 -9.60 28.26
N ILE A 245 -10.44 -8.75 29.26
CA ILE A 245 -9.43 -7.81 29.73
C ILE A 245 -8.57 -8.60 30.72
N GLU A 246 -7.31 -8.84 30.38
CA GLU A 246 -6.34 -9.35 31.36
C GLU A 246 -6.22 -8.35 32.52
N PRO A 247 -6.43 -8.77 33.79
CA PRO A 247 -6.43 -7.87 34.95
C PRO A 247 -5.10 -7.15 35.22
N ASP A 248 -4.03 -7.55 34.55
CA ASP A 248 -2.66 -7.13 34.85
C ASP A 248 -2.06 -6.15 33.84
N CYS A 249 -2.86 -5.61 32.91
CA CYS A 249 -2.39 -4.52 32.04
C CYS A 249 -2.27 -3.22 32.85
N PRO A 250 -1.05 -2.68 33.09
CA PRO A 250 -0.93 -1.42 33.79
C PRO A 250 -1.70 -0.35 33.03
N PHE A 251 -2.43 0.51 33.73
CA PHE A 251 -3.31 1.52 33.13
C PHE A 251 -2.59 2.47 32.15
N TRP A 252 -1.26 2.60 32.26
CA TRP A 252 -0.41 3.34 31.32
C TRP A 252 -0.08 2.56 30.04
N ALA A 253 -0.47 1.30 29.85
CA ALA A 253 -0.19 0.55 28.63
C ALA A 253 -1.32 0.64 27.57
N ASP A 254 -2.43 1.34 27.88
CA ASP A 254 -3.60 1.46 27.00
C ASP A 254 -3.61 2.78 26.19
N ILE A 255 -3.03 2.73 24.98
CA ILE A 255 -2.93 3.85 24.03
C ILE A 255 -4.30 4.44 23.64
N ARG A 256 -5.39 3.66 23.65
CA ARG A 256 -6.73 4.17 23.27
C ARG A 256 -7.31 5.11 24.32
N LYS A 257 -7.08 4.81 25.61
CA LYS A 257 -7.40 5.76 26.69
C LYS A 257 -6.56 7.03 26.57
N TRP A 258 -5.35 6.94 26.02
CA TRP A 258 -4.50 8.09 25.80
C TRP A 258 -4.99 8.99 24.69
N GLU A 259 -5.39 8.50 23.52
CA GLU A 259 -5.84 9.36 22.41
C GLU A 259 -7.02 10.28 22.80
N HIS A 260 -7.94 9.77 23.62
CA HIS A 260 -9.05 10.56 24.15
C HIS A 260 -8.63 11.52 25.28
N SER A 261 -7.64 11.15 26.10
CA SER A 261 -7.15 11.96 27.23
C SER A 261 -6.10 12.99 26.81
N PHE A 262 -5.40 12.79 25.69
CA PHE A 262 -4.24 13.56 25.26
C PHE A 262 -4.57 15.04 25.01
N TRP A 263 -5.80 15.31 24.59
CA TRP A 263 -6.27 16.65 24.25
C TRP A 263 -7.15 17.29 25.34
N SER A 264 -7.44 16.55 26.42
CA SER A 264 -8.19 17.03 27.60
C SER A 264 -7.94 16.09 28.79
N PRO A 265 -6.72 16.08 29.37
CA PRO A 265 -6.40 15.14 30.43
C PRO A 265 -7.21 15.48 31.70
N PRO A 266 -7.68 14.47 32.46
CA PRO A 266 -8.23 14.72 33.78
C PRO A 266 -7.17 15.41 34.65
N LYS A 267 -7.62 16.31 35.56
CA LYS A 267 -6.75 17.23 36.34
C LYS A 267 -5.62 16.58 37.14
N ASN A 268 -5.63 15.25 37.29
CA ASN A 268 -4.70 14.48 38.11
C ASN A 268 -3.78 13.57 37.28
N MET A 269 -3.80 13.65 35.95
CA MET A 269 -2.93 12.85 35.08
C MET A 269 -1.87 13.71 34.40
N MET A 270 -0.60 13.29 34.50
CA MET A 270 0.47 13.84 33.69
C MET A 270 0.27 13.42 32.23
N PRO A 271 0.38 14.34 31.25
CA PRO A 271 0.31 14.01 29.84
C PRO A 271 1.37 12.95 29.48
N PRO A 272 1.08 11.99 28.58
CA PRO A 272 2.02 10.93 28.18
C PRO A 272 3.41 11.43 27.76
N PHE A 273 3.46 12.63 27.19
CA PHE A 273 4.72 13.27 26.84
C PHE A 273 5.56 13.63 28.06
N GLN A 274 5.00 14.05 29.20
CA GLN A 274 5.82 14.35 30.39
C GLN A 274 6.52 13.10 30.94
N MET A 275 5.97 11.91 30.70
CA MET A 275 6.63 10.64 31.04
C MET A 275 7.69 10.23 30.02
N ALA A 276 7.43 10.45 28.73
CA ALA A 276 8.34 10.09 27.64
C ALA A 276 9.45 11.12 27.39
N ALA A 277 9.23 12.40 27.73
CA ALA A 277 10.12 13.52 27.44
C ALA A 277 11.51 13.41 28.07
N PRO A 278 11.68 12.89 29.31
CA PRO A 278 13.00 12.65 29.87
C PRO A 278 13.86 11.70 29.03
N GLN A 279 13.23 10.78 28.28
CA GLN A 279 13.92 9.80 27.43
C GLN A 279 14.21 10.28 26.00
N LEU A 280 13.69 11.45 25.65
CA LEU A 280 13.99 12.09 24.38
C LEU A 280 15.31 12.87 24.46
N SER A 281 16.05 12.89 23.36
CA SER A 281 17.22 13.76 23.24
C SER A 281 16.78 15.23 23.38
N MET A 282 17.74 16.13 23.62
CA MET A 282 17.46 17.56 23.65
C MET A 282 16.84 18.05 22.33
N SER A 283 17.37 17.59 21.19
CA SER A 283 16.83 17.96 19.86
C SER A 283 15.42 17.43 19.62
N GLU A 284 15.10 16.21 20.06
CA GLU A 284 13.75 15.63 19.95
C GLU A 284 12.74 16.37 20.84
N ARG A 285 13.16 16.81 22.03
CA ARG A 285 12.34 17.67 22.92
C ARG A 285 12.09 19.05 22.32
N GLU A 286 13.10 19.66 21.72
CA GLU A 286 12.95 20.94 21.01
C GLU A 286 12.01 20.81 19.81
N GLU A 287 12.13 19.72 19.05
CA GLU A 287 11.25 19.41 17.92
C GLU A 287 9.80 19.20 18.38
N TRP A 288 9.60 18.47 19.47
CA TRP A 288 8.28 18.32 20.10
C TRP A 288 7.69 19.67 20.47
N GLU A 289 8.42 20.50 21.21
CA GLU A 289 7.92 21.82 21.64
C GLU A 289 7.60 22.72 20.46
N LYS A 290 8.38 22.63 19.37
CA LYS A 290 8.10 23.32 18.11
C LYS A 290 6.79 22.84 17.48
N LEU A 291 6.56 21.53 17.40
CA LEU A 291 5.34 20.93 16.86
C LEU A 291 4.13 21.26 17.72
N ARG A 292 4.25 21.16 19.04
CA ARG A 292 3.21 21.52 20.01
C ARG A 292 2.81 22.98 19.87
N ARG A 293 3.76 23.92 19.87
CA ARG A 293 3.47 25.36 19.64
C ARG A 293 2.85 25.61 18.27
N SER A 294 3.27 24.87 17.24
CA SER A 294 2.67 24.96 15.91
C SER A 294 1.19 24.54 15.94
N LEU A 295 0.90 23.41 16.58
CA LEU A 295 -0.45 22.89 16.72
C LEU A 295 -1.33 23.78 17.59
N GLU A 296 -0.83 24.25 18.74
CA GLU A 296 -1.53 25.20 19.61
C GLU A 296 -1.88 26.48 18.86
N ARG A 297 -0.96 27.05 18.05
CA ARG A 297 -1.25 28.18 17.17
C ARG A 297 -2.34 27.85 16.16
N GLN A 298 -2.28 26.67 15.54
CA GLN A 298 -3.29 26.25 14.56
C GLN A 298 -4.67 26.00 15.19
N ILE A 299 -4.74 25.58 16.46
CA ILE A 299 -6.00 25.40 17.19
C ILE A 299 -6.54 26.75 17.67
N ALA A 300 -5.68 27.63 18.19
CA ALA A 300 -6.05 28.94 18.72
C ALA A 300 -6.56 29.93 17.66
N LEU A 301 -6.17 29.76 16.39
CA LEU A 301 -6.71 30.55 15.28
C LEU A 301 -8.21 30.29 15.14
N SER A 302 -9.03 31.27 15.54
CA SER A 302 -10.46 31.28 15.24
C SER A 302 -10.66 31.09 13.73
N PRO A 303 -11.68 30.31 13.29
CA PRO A 303 -12.00 30.17 11.87
C PRO A 303 -12.09 31.51 11.11
N ASN A 304 -12.44 32.61 11.81
CA ASN A 304 -12.56 33.94 11.24
C ASN A 304 -11.26 34.76 11.24
N GLU A 305 -10.27 34.46 12.08
CA GLU A 305 -8.98 35.17 12.15
C GLU A 305 -7.99 34.68 11.09
N ALA A 306 -7.99 33.39 10.78
CA ALA A 306 -7.14 32.80 9.74
C ALA A 306 -7.39 33.43 8.35
N VAL A 307 -8.61 33.92 8.10
CA VAL A 307 -8.97 34.60 6.84
C VAL A 307 -8.41 36.03 6.79
N ARG A 308 -8.26 36.72 7.93
CA ARG A 308 -7.86 38.14 7.98
C ARG A 308 -6.34 38.36 7.84
N ILE A 309 -5.52 37.48 8.41
CA ILE A 309 -4.05 37.65 8.45
C ILE A 309 -3.43 37.66 7.04
N GLU A 310 -3.99 36.90 6.10
CA GLU A 310 -3.47 36.87 4.71
C GLU A 310 -3.99 38.00 3.83
N THR A 311 -5.19 38.53 4.08
CA THR A 311 -5.70 39.70 3.33
C THR A 311 -4.92 40.99 3.60
N GLN A 312 -4.13 41.05 4.68
CA GLN A 312 -3.28 42.20 5.00
C GLN A 312 -1.87 42.09 4.39
N SER A 313 -1.40 40.90 4.05
CA SER A 313 -0.07 40.70 3.41
C SER A 313 -0.04 41.05 1.91
N GLY A 314 -1.21 41.23 1.28
CA GLY A 314 -1.34 41.51 -0.16
C GLY A 314 -1.60 42.97 -0.54
N LYS A 315 -1.64 43.92 0.41
CA LYS A 315 -1.86 45.34 0.10
C LYS A 315 -0.53 46.05 -0.23
N GLY A 316 0.09 45.63 -1.33
CA GLY A 316 1.09 46.40 -2.06
C GLY A 316 0.45 46.99 -3.32
N GLU A 317 0.30 48.30 -3.31
CA GLU A 317 -0.26 49.22 -4.31
C GLU A 317 -0.30 48.73 -5.77
N LYS A 318 -1.51 48.54 -6.31
CA LYS A 318 -1.78 48.78 -7.73
C LYS A 318 -3.21 49.30 -7.91
N LYS A 319 -3.30 50.58 -8.22
CA LYS A 319 -4.52 51.30 -8.61
C LYS A 319 -4.74 50.99 -10.09
N VAL A 320 -5.69 50.11 -10.41
CA VAL A 320 -6.15 49.88 -11.79
C VAL A 320 -7.68 49.87 -11.78
N GLU A 321 -8.20 50.57 -12.77
CA GLU A 321 -9.57 51.03 -12.95
C GLU A 321 -10.60 49.93 -13.14
N GLU A 322 -11.84 50.35 -12.86
CA GLU A 322 -13.09 49.60 -12.84
C GLU A 322 -13.44 48.98 -14.19
N GLY A 323 -13.83 47.71 -14.16
CA GLY A 323 -14.44 47.05 -15.30
C GLY A 323 -14.81 45.59 -15.00
N GLU A 324 -16.11 45.37 -14.81
CA GLU A 324 -16.82 44.12 -15.16
C GLU A 324 -16.89 42.93 -14.18
N LYS A 325 -18.13 42.79 -13.65
CA LYS A 325 -18.95 41.59 -13.40
C LYS A 325 -18.34 40.36 -12.70
N ARG A 326 -18.68 40.32 -11.42
CA ARG A 326 -18.93 39.17 -10.54
C ARG A 326 -19.48 37.92 -11.25
N GLU A 327 -18.74 36.81 -11.12
CA GLU A 327 -19.23 35.48 -10.76
C GLU A 327 -18.02 34.59 -10.43
N GLY A 328 -17.99 33.97 -9.24
CA GLY A 328 -16.90 33.04 -8.85
C GLY A 328 -16.22 33.33 -7.51
N ARG A 329 -16.97 33.39 -6.39
CA ARG A 329 -16.41 33.54 -5.03
C ARG A 329 -16.56 32.32 -4.11
N GLY A 330 -16.91 31.15 -4.67
CA GLY A 330 -17.20 29.93 -3.90
C GLY A 330 -16.01 29.00 -3.61
N GLY A 331 -14.88 29.13 -4.31
CA GLY A 331 -13.81 28.10 -4.29
C GLY A 331 -12.66 28.30 -3.29
N GLN A 332 -12.43 29.52 -2.78
CA GLN A 332 -11.26 29.78 -1.92
C GLN A 332 -11.44 29.32 -0.47
N GLY A 333 -12.68 29.20 0.02
CA GLY A 333 -12.94 28.76 1.40
C GLY A 333 -12.62 27.28 1.64
N THR A 334 -12.88 26.42 0.65
CA THR A 334 -12.72 24.96 0.77
C THR A 334 -11.25 24.55 0.74
N LEU A 335 -10.44 25.19 -0.11
CA LEU A 335 -9.00 24.90 -0.19
C LEU A 335 -8.26 25.29 1.10
N LYS A 336 -8.62 26.43 1.72
CA LYS A 336 -8.00 26.87 2.98
C LYS A 336 -8.35 25.97 4.16
N ALA A 337 -9.60 25.50 4.24
CA ALA A 337 -10.00 24.52 5.24
C ALA A 337 -9.23 23.20 5.08
N PHE A 338 -9.04 22.74 3.84
CA PHE A 338 -8.31 21.52 3.54
C PHE A 338 -6.82 21.61 3.94
N VAL A 339 -6.13 22.69 3.58
CA VAL A 339 -4.71 22.90 3.92
C VAL A 339 -4.52 22.96 5.45
N ARG A 340 -5.46 23.57 6.19
CA ARG A 340 -5.41 23.60 7.66
C ARG A 340 -5.58 22.21 8.27
N THR A 341 -6.58 21.44 7.84
CA THR A 341 -6.80 20.07 8.35
C THR A 341 -5.56 19.21 8.09
N TYR A 342 -5.00 19.29 6.88
CA TYR A 342 -3.79 18.55 6.54
C TYR A 342 -2.59 18.92 7.42
N ALA A 343 -2.36 20.22 7.66
CA ALA A 343 -1.24 20.68 8.50
C ALA A 343 -1.38 20.22 9.97
N VAL A 344 -2.62 20.21 10.50
CA VAL A 344 -2.92 19.69 11.84
C VAL A 344 -2.62 18.20 11.93
N ASP A 345 -3.05 17.42 10.94
CA ASP A 345 -2.86 15.97 10.91
C ASP A 345 -1.37 15.60 10.77
N CYS A 346 -0.60 16.33 9.97
CA CYS A 346 0.84 16.16 9.88
C CYS A 346 1.56 16.45 11.22
N CYS A 347 1.15 17.50 11.94
CA CYS A 347 1.73 17.81 13.26
C CYS A 347 1.40 16.69 14.26
N LYS A 348 0.16 16.18 14.27
CA LYS A 348 -0.26 15.09 15.14
C LYS A 348 0.51 13.80 14.88
N ALA A 349 0.65 13.39 13.62
CA ALA A 349 1.38 12.18 13.26
C ALA A 349 2.84 12.23 13.72
N ARG A 350 3.51 13.38 13.52
CA ARG A 350 4.91 13.57 13.91
C ARG A 350 5.09 13.61 15.44
N MET A 351 4.13 14.19 16.15
CA MET A 351 4.07 14.11 17.62
C MET A 351 3.89 12.66 18.08
N GLN A 352 2.96 11.90 17.50
CA GLN A 352 2.79 10.47 17.84
C GLN A 352 4.09 9.68 17.70
N THR A 353 4.86 9.91 16.63
CA THR A 353 6.18 9.28 16.44
C THR A 353 7.15 9.59 17.58
N LEU A 354 7.23 10.84 18.03
CA LEU A 354 8.11 11.23 19.14
C LEU A 354 7.68 10.60 20.49
N VAL A 355 6.37 10.46 20.73
CA VAL A 355 5.87 9.76 21.92
C VAL A 355 6.22 8.27 21.85
N CYS A 356 5.96 7.62 20.71
CA CYS A 356 6.32 6.22 20.48
C CYS A 356 7.82 5.96 20.71
N LEU A 357 8.68 6.88 20.26
CA LEU A 357 10.13 6.82 20.47
C LEU A 357 10.52 6.91 21.94
N GLY A 358 9.96 7.86 22.68
CA GLY A 358 10.26 8.00 24.11
C GLY A 358 9.76 6.81 24.92
N VAL A 359 8.58 6.29 24.59
CA VAL A 359 8.00 5.08 25.20
C VAL A 359 8.85 3.84 24.90
N TRP A 360 9.31 3.67 23.65
CA TRP A 360 10.24 2.59 23.29
C TRP A 360 11.53 2.63 24.12
N ARG A 361 12.11 3.82 24.35
CA ARG A 361 13.30 3.97 25.18
C ARG A 361 13.06 3.71 26.66
N LEU A 362 11.89 4.08 27.19
CA LEU A 362 11.48 3.70 28.55
C LEU A 362 11.46 2.18 28.70
N ILE A 363 10.89 1.49 27.71
CA ILE A 363 10.77 0.03 27.70
C ILE A 363 12.14 -0.64 27.65
N GLN A 364 13.08 -0.08 26.88
CA GLN A 364 14.46 -0.59 26.80
C GLN A 364 15.25 -0.39 28.10
N GLN A 365 14.85 0.56 28.96
CA GLN A 365 15.53 0.80 30.25
C GLN A 365 15.02 -0.08 31.38
N GLU A 366 13.82 -0.65 31.27
CA GLU A 366 13.33 -1.60 32.27
C GLU A 366 13.95 -2.99 32.01
N GLU A 367 14.47 -3.61 33.07
CA GLU A 367 15.06 -4.95 33.02
C GLU A 367 14.10 -5.97 32.37
N GLU A 368 14.64 -6.94 31.63
CA GLU A 368 13.90 -7.97 30.86
C GLU A 368 12.75 -8.65 31.64
N GLN A 369 12.80 -8.66 32.97
CA GLN A 369 11.78 -9.28 33.82
C GLN A 369 10.43 -8.52 33.85
N THR A 370 10.40 -7.22 33.55
CA THR A 370 9.15 -6.43 33.50
C THR A 370 8.50 -6.53 32.12
N LEU A 371 9.32 -6.65 31.07
CA LEU A 371 8.92 -6.80 29.68
C LEU A 371 8.15 -8.09 29.39
N LEU A 372 8.50 -9.19 30.07
CA LEU A 372 7.79 -10.46 29.98
C LEU A 372 6.39 -10.44 30.63
N LYS A 373 6.08 -9.40 31.41
CA LYS A 373 4.76 -9.19 32.03
C LYS A 373 3.95 -8.08 31.35
N ALA A 374 4.52 -7.38 30.36
CA ALA A 374 3.78 -6.38 29.61
C ALA A 374 2.80 -7.07 28.64
N PRO A 375 1.48 -6.79 28.73
CA PRO A 375 0.49 -7.49 27.92
C PRO A 375 0.69 -7.28 26.42
N LEU A 376 0.41 -8.33 25.64
CA LEU A 376 0.51 -8.38 24.16
C LEU A 376 -0.26 -7.25 23.44
N VAL A 377 -1.24 -6.63 24.11
CA VAL A 377 -2.01 -5.48 23.59
C VAL A 377 -1.10 -4.29 23.29
N PHE A 378 0.01 -4.12 24.03
CA PHE A 378 0.94 -3.00 23.86
C PHE A 378 1.61 -2.98 22.47
N TRP A 379 1.83 -4.15 21.87
CA TRP A 379 2.56 -4.33 20.62
C TRP A 379 1.70 -4.14 19.35
N ASN A 380 0.37 -4.20 19.50
CA ASN A 380 -0.57 -4.11 18.38
C ASN A 380 -0.88 -2.67 17.90
N PHE A 381 -0.28 -1.63 18.51
CA PHE A 381 -0.66 -0.23 18.29
C PHE A 381 0.44 0.69 17.72
N PHE A 382 1.65 0.19 17.50
CA PHE A 382 2.63 0.92 16.70
C PHE A 382 2.31 0.72 15.21
N PRO A 383 2.34 1.76 14.34
CA PRO A 383 2.40 1.50 12.91
C PRO A 383 3.65 0.64 12.63
N PRO A 384 3.65 -0.26 11.63
CA PRO A 384 4.73 -1.21 11.44
C PRO A 384 5.96 -0.47 10.92
N LEU A 385 6.71 0.14 11.83
CA LEU A 385 8.10 0.50 11.63
C LEU A 385 8.90 -0.66 12.20
N ASP A 386 9.33 -1.47 11.26
CA ASP A 386 10.26 -2.59 11.37
C ASP A 386 11.30 -2.43 12.51
N ILE A 387 11.50 -3.48 13.32
CA ILE A 387 12.59 -3.54 14.30
C ILE A 387 13.94 -3.34 13.60
N SER A 388 14.07 -3.74 12.32
CA SER A 388 15.24 -3.45 11.48
C SER A 388 15.38 -1.97 11.14
N PHE A 389 14.29 -1.23 10.94
CA PHE A 389 14.32 0.22 10.72
C PHE A 389 14.84 0.94 11.97
N TRP A 390 14.39 0.52 13.15
CA TRP A 390 14.90 1.06 14.41
C TRP A 390 16.33 0.61 14.74
N ARG A 391 16.71 -0.63 14.42
CA ARG A 391 18.12 -1.08 14.44
C ARG A 391 19.00 -0.30 13.47
N HIS A 392 18.49 0.05 12.30
CA HIS A 392 19.23 0.82 11.30
C HIS A 392 19.47 2.25 11.78
N ILE A 393 18.47 2.90 12.38
CA ILE A 393 18.62 4.23 13.01
C ILE A 393 19.56 4.18 14.23
N ALA A 394 19.56 3.09 15.00
CA ALA A 394 20.48 2.90 16.12
C ALA A 394 21.93 2.70 15.63
N ASN A 395 22.13 1.85 14.61
CA ASN A 395 23.44 1.55 14.04
C ASN A 395 24.03 2.72 13.24
N GLU A 396 23.22 3.55 12.58
CA GLU A 396 23.70 4.78 11.92
C GLU A 396 24.27 5.78 12.93
N LYS A 397 23.76 5.82 14.17
CA LYS A 397 24.31 6.69 15.21
C LYS A 397 25.64 6.18 15.78
N GLU A 398 25.84 4.87 15.86
CA GLU A 398 27.13 4.29 16.25
C GLU A 398 28.20 4.53 15.17
N VAL A 399 27.84 4.45 13.88
CA VAL A 399 28.74 4.75 12.77
C VAL A 399 29.11 6.23 12.71
N ILE A 400 28.17 7.15 12.99
CA ILE A 400 28.45 8.59 13.06
C ILE A 400 29.27 8.95 14.32
N GLY A 401 29.11 8.22 15.43
CA GLY A 401 29.94 8.35 16.63
C GLY A 401 31.39 7.90 16.39
N ALA A 402 31.58 6.74 15.75
CA ALA A 402 32.89 6.19 15.42
C ALA A 402 33.67 7.09 14.43
N LEU A 403 32.98 7.72 13.46
CA LEU A 403 33.60 8.67 12.53
C LEU A 403 33.91 10.05 13.15
N ALA A 404 33.32 10.37 14.32
CA ALA A 404 33.62 11.59 15.07
C ALA A 404 34.84 11.43 15.98
N GLU A 405 35.07 10.23 16.52
CA GLU A 405 36.27 9.90 17.32
C GLU A 405 37.53 9.73 16.45
N ASP A 406 37.38 9.27 15.20
CA ASP A 406 38.49 9.11 14.24
C ASP A 406 39.04 10.44 13.69
N ARG A 407 38.41 11.58 14.02
CA ARG A 407 38.87 12.93 13.65
C ARG A 407 39.69 13.64 14.74
N SER A 408 39.87 13.07 15.93
CA SER A 408 40.66 13.70 17.00
C SER A 408 42.15 13.30 17.06
N GLU A 409 42.63 12.39 16.21
CA GLU A 409 44.02 11.86 16.31
C GLU A 409 44.96 12.16 15.13
N THR A 410 44.73 13.23 14.36
CA THR A 410 45.74 13.71 13.39
C THR A 410 46.21 15.13 13.71
N SER A 411 47.04 15.23 14.74
CA SER A 411 48.00 16.34 14.89
C SER A 411 49.34 15.90 14.31
N VAL A 412 49.61 16.29 13.06
CA VAL A 412 50.93 16.16 12.44
C VAL A 412 51.70 17.46 12.69
N GLU A 413 52.74 17.38 13.52
CA GLU A 413 53.79 18.40 13.60
C GLU A 413 54.55 18.45 12.27
N ILE A 414 54.75 19.65 11.73
CA ILE A 414 55.55 19.91 10.53
C ILE A 414 56.84 20.63 10.97
N PRO A 415 58.04 20.23 10.51
CA PRO A 415 59.28 20.99 10.72
C PRO A 415 59.36 22.28 9.90
#